data_AF-A0A352STS8-F1
#
_entry.id   AF-A0A352STS8-F1
#
_cell.length_a   1.000
_cell.length_b   1.000
_cell.length_c   1.000
_cell.angle_alpha   90.00
_cell.angle_beta   90.00
_cell.angle_gamma   90.00
#
_symmetry.space_group_name_H-M   'P 1'
#
loop_
_entity.id
_entity.type
_entity.pdbx_description
1 polymer ?
#
loop_
_entity_poly.entity_id
_entity_poly.type
_entity_poly.pdbx_seq_one_letter_code
_entity_poly.pdbx_strand_id
1 'polypeptide(L)'
;FMGRILDFDHFTLGAQLDISSWDSYPLGFLDQQRDLFDTPHRLHFARSGDPDFQAFHHDLYRATSGGRWWIMEQQPGPVNWAPNNIAPRDGMISLWALEAFAHGAEAVSYFRWRQLPFAQEQMHAGLLRPDRSHAEGFAEARAVAALIRDVEWPATTKGDVAIVFDYESAWAWNIQPQGETFDYFSLVFDIYRGLRQLGLSVDFLSPSMAVSRMDDYAMCLVPGTFTCDEAMANALATTSSRVILGPRTASKTGDFAIPDTLAPLLPDAISPARISHVESLAAGLRVEMRDRQGYLHRWREFATPVGDAAVLASTIDGRPALLRRGQLDYLCGWPDPQYLDQMLRDACHAAGIATINMPDGVRLRRAGNKGFVVNYSDKIVDLMALAGNISVFHGSEKLLPSGFAIIAFDAPA
;
A
#
# COMPACT_ATOMS: atom_id res chain seq x y z
N PHE A 1 7.98 -7.51 13.47
CA PHE A 1 6.98 -7.94 12.47
C PHE A 1 7.68 -8.21 11.14
N MET A 2 7.01 -8.84 10.19
CA MET A 2 7.63 -9.34 8.94
C MET A 2 6.74 -9.02 7.74
N GLY A 3 7.33 -8.78 6.57
CA GLY A 3 6.59 -8.52 5.34
C GLY A 3 5.59 -9.63 5.00
N ARG A 4 4.32 -9.25 4.75
CA ARG A 4 3.18 -10.09 4.39
C ARG A 4 2.98 -11.31 5.31
N ILE A 5 3.11 -11.10 6.62
CA ILE A 5 2.67 -12.09 7.62
C ILE A 5 1.29 -11.70 8.13
N LEU A 6 0.32 -12.60 7.95
CA LEU A 6 -1.08 -12.38 8.28
C LEU A 6 -1.61 -13.35 9.32
N ASP A 7 -0.77 -14.24 9.87
CA ASP A 7 -1.21 -15.33 10.77
C ASP A 7 -1.73 -14.86 12.14
N PHE A 8 -1.46 -13.61 12.51
CA PHE A 8 -1.96 -12.98 13.72
C PHE A 8 -2.23 -11.49 13.49
N ASP A 9 -3.10 -10.91 14.33
CA ASP A 9 -3.49 -9.51 14.22
C ASP A 9 -2.41 -8.60 14.82
N HIS A 10 -1.77 -7.82 13.95
CA HIS A 10 -0.71 -6.91 14.35
C HIS A 10 -1.25 -5.63 15.00
N PHE A 11 -2.50 -5.23 14.74
CA PHE A 11 -3.12 -4.11 15.44
C PHE A 11 -3.38 -4.48 16.90
N THR A 12 -3.97 -5.66 17.14
CA THR A 12 -4.22 -6.15 18.50
C THR A 12 -2.93 -6.34 19.31
N LEU A 13 -1.88 -6.90 18.70
CA LEU A 13 -0.58 -7.02 19.37
C LEU A 13 0.10 -5.66 19.54
N GLY A 14 0.11 -4.82 18.50
CA GLY A 14 0.73 -3.49 18.52
C GLY A 14 0.13 -2.54 19.55
N ALA A 15 -1.17 -2.64 19.83
CA ALA A 15 -1.84 -1.86 20.88
C ALA A 15 -1.31 -2.13 22.30
N GLN A 16 -0.58 -3.23 22.49
CA GLN A 16 0.04 -3.63 23.76
C GLN A 16 1.55 -3.31 23.80
N LEU A 17 2.09 -2.69 22.75
CA LEU A 17 3.51 -2.38 22.60
C LEU A 17 3.73 -0.86 22.55
N ASP A 18 4.86 -0.39 23.07
CA ASP A 18 5.26 1.01 22.95
C ASP A 18 5.65 1.41 21.52
N ILE A 19 6.20 0.45 20.78
CA ILE A 19 6.76 0.62 19.43
C ILE A 19 6.53 -0.67 18.65
N SER A 20 6.05 -0.55 17.43
CA SER A 20 6.01 -1.66 16.47
C SER A 20 7.28 -1.67 15.61
N SER A 21 8.02 -2.77 15.56
CA SER A 21 9.17 -2.88 14.66
C SER A 21 8.94 -3.93 13.58
N TRP A 22 9.63 -3.81 12.45
CA TRP A 22 9.59 -4.84 11.41
C TRP A 22 10.87 -4.99 10.60
N ASP A 23 10.93 -6.08 9.84
CA ASP A 23 12.14 -6.57 9.17
C ASP A 23 11.99 -6.45 7.64
N SER A 24 12.79 -5.56 7.06
CA SER A 24 12.75 -5.10 5.68
C SER A 24 13.83 -5.76 4.83
N TYR A 25 13.39 -6.64 3.91
CA TYR A 25 14.24 -7.29 2.92
C TYR A 25 13.70 -7.13 1.48
N PRO A 26 13.85 -5.94 0.87
CA PRO A 26 13.19 -5.57 -0.38
C PRO A 26 13.43 -6.54 -1.54
N LEU A 27 14.67 -7.02 -1.71
CA LEU A 27 15.00 -7.92 -2.83
C LEU A 27 14.49 -9.34 -2.59
N GLY A 28 14.56 -9.81 -1.34
CA GLY A 28 14.09 -11.14 -1.01
C GLY A 28 12.58 -11.26 -1.15
N PHE A 29 11.83 -10.26 -0.67
CA PHE A 29 10.38 -10.22 -0.84
C PHE A 29 9.97 -10.08 -2.31
N LEU A 30 10.66 -9.25 -3.11
CA LEU A 30 10.38 -9.15 -4.54
C LEU A 30 10.49 -10.52 -5.26
N ASP A 31 11.52 -11.32 -4.95
CA ASP A 31 11.70 -12.62 -5.62
C ASP A 31 10.82 -13.75 -5.04
N GLN A 32 10.50 -13.70 -3.75
CA GLN A 32 9.67 -14.71 -3.08
C GLN A 32 8.18 -14.55 -3.41
N GLN A 33 7.68 -13.32 -3.49
CA GLN A 33 6.26 -13.00 -3.66
C GLN A 33 5.85 -13.05 -5.15
N ARG A 34 6.04 -14.21 -5.78
CA ARG A 34 5.85 -14.41 -7.23
C ARG A 34 4.39 -14.41 -7.69
N ASP A 35 3.47 -14.54 -6.74
CA ASP A 35 2.02 -14.37 -6.94
C ASP A 35 1.62 -12.89 -7.02
N LEU A 36 2.39 -11.99 -6.38
CA LEU A 36 2.22 -10.53 -6.48
C LEU A 36 2.97 -9.94 -7.67
N PHE A 37 4.19 -10.44 -7.91
CA PHE A 37 5.11 -9.86 -8.88
C PHE A 37 5.40 -10.83 -10.02
N ASP A 38 4.90 -10.49 -11.21
CA ASP A 38 5.19 -11.24 -12.41
C ASP A 38 6.68 -11.16 -12.79
N THR A 39 7.11 -12.02 -13.72
CA THR A 39 8.52 -12.08 -14.11
C THR A 39 9.04 -10.76 -14.69
N PRO A 40 8.34 -10.06 -15.62
CA PRO A 40 8.76 -8.74 -16.08
C PRO A 40 8.99 -7.73 -14.96
N HIS A 41 8.06 -7.62 -14.00
CA HIS A 41 8.19 -6.68 -12.87
C HIS A 41 9.37 -7.03 -11.98
N ARG A 42 9.53 -8.32 -11.64
CA ARG A 42 10.69 -8.79 -10.84
C ARG A 42 12.02 -8.53 -11.53
N LEU A 43 12.10 -8.69 -12.85
CA LEU A 43 13.31 -8.35 -13.59
C LEU A 43 13.57 -6.85 -13.63
N HIS A 44 12.53 -6.03 -13.77
CA HIS A 44 12.66 -4.58 -13.80
C HIS A 44 13.21 -4.02 -12.48
N PHE A 45 12.75 -4.54 -11.34
CA PHE A 45 13.14 -4.09 -10.00
C PHE A 45 14.13 -5.03 -9.29
N ALA A 46 14.77 -5.96 -10.00
CA ALA A 46 15.57 -7.06 -9.43
C ALA A 46 16.68 -6.64 -8.46
N ARG A 47 17.17 -5.40 -8.57
CA ARG A 47 18.26 -4.83 -7.75
C ARG A 47 17.82 -3.67 -6.87
N SER A 48 16.56 -3.27 -6.92
CA SER A 48 16.00 -2.16 -6.12
C SER A 48 14.85 -2.59 -5.21
N GLY A 49 14.17 -3.69 -5.51
CA GLY A 49 12.95 -4.09 -4.81
C GLY A 49 11.73 -3.36 -5.36
N ASP A 50 10.55 -3.90 -5.08
CA ASP A 50 9.30 -3.24 -5.48
C ASP A 50 9.17 -1.85 -4.79
N PRO A 51 8.80 -0.78 -5.51
CA PRO A 51 8.69 0.58 -4.94
C PRO A 51 7.62 0.76 -3.86
N ASP A 52 6.70 -0.20 -3.71
CA ASP A 52 5.51 -0.07 -2.87
C ASP A 52 5.46 -1.11 -1.74
N PHE A 53 6.06 -2.28 -1.91
CA PHE A 53 5.97 -3.36 -0.93
C PHE A 53 6.55 -2.96 0.43
N GLN A 54 7.69 -2.27 0.44
CA GLN A 54 8.31 -1.79 1.68
C GLN A 54 7.49 -0.68 2.33
N ALA A 55 7.13 0.32 1.52
CA ALA A 55 6.31 1.44 1.93
C ALA A 55 4.95 1.01 2.50
N PHE A 56 4.32 -0.02 1.92
CA PHE A 56 3.08 -0.63 2.43
C PHE A 56 3.24 -1.05 3.89
N HIS A 57 4.33 -1.77 4.19
CA HIS A 57 4.59 -2.25 5.55
C HIS A 57 5.05 -1.14 6.49
N HIS A 58 5.76 -0.12 5.99
CA HIS A 58 6.04 1.09 6.76
C HIS A 58 4.73 1.77 7.21
N ASP A 59 3.77 1.92 6.30
CA ASP A 59 2.49 2.55 6.57
C ASP A 59 1.61 1.67 7.47
N LEU A 60 1.59 0.35 7.26
CA LEU A 60 0.84 -0.58 8.09
C LEU A 60 1.35 -0.59 9.53
N TYR A 61 2.66 -0.73 9.73
CA TYR A 61 3.24 -0.83 11.07
C TYR A 61 3.39 0.51 11.79
N ARG A 62 3.34 1.64 11.08
CA ARG A 62 3.11 2.94 11.72
C ARG A 62 1.75 2.97 12.44
N ALA A 63 0.74 2.31 11.89
CA ALA A 63 -0.62 2.33 12.43
C ALA A 63 -0.83 1.41 13.65
N THR A 64 0.08 0.48 13.95
CA THR A 64 -0.14 -0.56 14.96
C THR A 64 0.20 -0.16 16.40
N SER A 65 1.16 0.76 16.62
CA SER A 65 1.55 1.22 17.96
C SER A 65 1.51 2.75 18.09
N GLY A 66 0.33 3.34 17.85
CA GLY A 66 0.10 4.78 18.08
C GLY A 66 0.99 5.71 17.24
N GLY A 67 1.42 5.28 16.05
CA GLY A 67 2.30 6.05 15.17
C GLY A 67 3.80 5.76 15.35
N ARG A 68 4.21 5.04 16.40
CA ARG A 68 5.62 4.79 16.72
C ARG A 68 6.10 3.47 16.17
N TRP A 69 7.11 3.51 15.30
CA TRP A 69 7.59 2.31 14.65
C TRP A 69 9.06 2.38 14.21
N TRP A 70 9.73 1.23 14.14
CA TRP A 70 11.14 1.07 13.73
C TRP A 70 11.29 0.06 12.59
N ILE A 71 12.39 0.17 11.85
CA ILE A 71 12.98 -0.98 11.15
C ILE A 71 13.98 -1.64 12.10
N MET A 72 13.68 -2.87 12.54
CA MET A 72 14.61 -3.62 13.39
C MET A 72 15.69 -4.32 12.57
N GLU A 73 15.33 -4.76 11.37
CA GLU A 73 16.24 -5.39 10.43
C GLU A 73 16.10 -4.78 9.04
N GLN A 74 17.13 -4.09 8.57
CA GLN A 74 17.24 -3.56 7.20
C GLN A 74 18.27 -4.36 6.42
N GLN A 75 17.89 -4.81 5.21
CA GLN A 75 18.78 -5.48 4.27
C GLN A 75 20.04 -4.64 3.94
N PRO A 76 21.27 -5.12 4.24
CA PRO A 76 22.51 -4.41 3.97
C PRO A 76 23.29 -4.96 2.76
N GLY A 77 22.69 -5.90 2.00
CA GLY A 77 23.35 -6.63 0.92
C GLY A 77 22.53 -7.85 0.47
N PRO A 78 23.09 -8.78 -0.31
CA PRO A 78 22.40 -10.02 -0.67
C PRO A 78 22.08 -10.87 0.57
N VAL A 79 20.91 -11.51 0.56
CA VAL A 79 20.44 -12.42 1.63
C VAL A 79 20.68 -13.89 1.23
N ASN A 80 20.16 -14.84 2.00
CA ASN A 80 20.36 -16.28 1.77
C ASN A 80 19.06 -17.07 1.52
N TRP A 81 17.90 -16.52 1.88
CA TRP A 81 16.64 -17.27 1.99
C TRP A 81 15.72 -17.12 0.78
N ALA A 82 15.90 -16.11 -0.07
CA ALA A 82 15.07 -15.94 -1.25
C ALA A 82 15.47 -16.97 -2.31
N PRO A 83 14.57 -17.32 -3.26
CA PRO A 83 14.95 -18.25 -4.32
C PRO A 83 16.11 -17.72 -5.18
N ASN A 84 16.18 -16.41 -5.41
CA ASN A 84 17.31 -15.72 -6.02
C ASN A 84 17.78 -14.56 -5.12
N ASN A 85 19.06 -14.57 -4.75
CA ASN A 85 19.64 -13.60 -3.81
C ASN A 85 20.56 -12.62 -4.52
N ILE A 86 19.98 -11.57 -5.09
CA ILE A 86 20.68 -10.58 -5.90
C ILE A 86 21.29 -9.49 -5.01
N ALA A 87 22.46 -8.98 -5.38
CA ALA A 87 23.05 -7.83 -4.70
C ALA A 87 22.25 -6.55 -5.01
N PRO A 88 22.01 -5.68 -4.00
CA PRO A 88 21.41 -4.37 -4.23
C PRO A 88 22.19 -3.54 -5.25
N ARG A 89 21.48 -2.71 -6.03
CA ARG A 89 22.11 -1.64 -6.82
C ARG A 89 22.72 -0.62 -5.85
N ASP A 90 23.85 -0.04 -6.23
CA ASP A 90 24.51 1.02 -5.47
C ASP A 90 23.50 2.11 -5.05
N GLY A 91 23.54 2.50 -3.78
CA GLY A 91 22.66 3.51 -3.19
C GLY A 91 21.32 2.97 -2.65
N MET A 92 20.94 1.72 -2.96
CA MET A 92 19.65 1.18 -2.51
C MET A 92 19.59 0.95 -1.01
N ILE A 93 20.70 0.59 -0.36
CA ILE A 93 20.75 0.40 1.09
C ILE A 93 20.50 1.74 1.81
N SER A 94 21.01 2.83 1.23
CA SER A 94 20.74 4.19 1.68
C SER A 94 19.29 4.57 1.41
N LEU A 95 18.80 4.33 0.19
CA LEU A 95 17.44 4.68 -0.22
C LEU A 95 16.38 4.02 0.68
N TRP A 96 16.51 2.72 0.97
CA TRP A 96 15.55 2.00 1.82
C TRP A 96 15.50 2.58 3.24
N ALA A 97 16.66 2.90 3.82
CA ALA A 97 16.73 3.54 5.13
C ALA A 97 16.10 4.94 5.12
N LEU A 98 16.39 5.75 4.09
CA LEU A 98 15.83 7.10 3.96
C LEU A 98 14.32 7.07 3.69
N GLU A 99 13.81 6.08 2.95
CA GLU A 99 12.37 5.89 2.77
C GLU A 99 11.68 5.50 4.09
N ALA A 100 12.31 4.65 4.91
CA ALA A 100 11.78 4.33 6.23
C ALA A 100 11.65 5.59 7.09
N PHE A 101 12.68 6.45 7.13
CA PHE A 101 12.61 7.75 7.82
C PHE A 101 11.57 8.70 7.20
N ALA A 102 11.40 8.70 5.88
CA ALA A 102 10.34 9.46 5.21
C ALA A 102 8.94 9.01 5.63
N HIS A 103 8.77 7.71 5.91
CA HIS A 103 7.54 7.13 6.43
C HIS A 103 7.42 7.21 7.97
N GLY A 104 8.37 7.87 8.65
CA GLY A 104 8.34 8.16 10.07
C GLY A 104 8.97 7.11 10.98
N ALA A 105 9.84 6.24 10.47
CA ALA A 105 10.61 5.33 11.32
C ALA A 105 11.44 6.13 12.32
N GLU A 106 11.36 5.82 13.61
CA GLU A 106 12.21 6.48 14.60
C GLU A 106 13.64 5.91 14.62
N ALA A 107 13.82 4.69 14.09
CA ALA A 107 15.11 4.02 13.96
C ALA A 107 15.14 3.07 12.76
N VAL A 108 16.33 2.90 12.18
CA VAL A 108 16.66 1.88 11.19
C VAL A 108 17.89 1.10 11.65
N SER A 109 17.70 -0.19 11.95
CA SER A 109 18.74 -1.11 12.40
C SER A 109 19.08 -2.10 11.28
N TYR A 110 20.35 -2.16 10.88
CA TYR A 110 20.81 -3.05 9.81
C TYR A 110 21.09 -4.47 10.34
N PHE A 111 20.49 -5.48 9.71
CA PHE A 111 20.79 -6.88 9.99
C PHE A 111 21.76 -7.41 8.93
N ARG A 112 23.05 -7.60 9.23
CA ARG A 112 23.71 -7.65 10.54
C ARG A 112 25.02 -6.87 10.51
N TRP A 113 25.63 -6.66 11.68
CA TRP A 113 26.93 -5.98 11.77
C TRP A 113 28.01 -6.62 10.89
N ARG A 114 28.19 -7.95 10.98
CA ARG A 114 29.19 -8.69 10.21
C ARG A 114 28.62 -10.01 9.72
N GLN A 115 28.83 -10.31 8.44
CA GLN A 115 28.49 -11.60 7.83
C GLN A 115 29.19 -12.73 8.60
N LEU A 116 28.44 -13.78 8.95
CA LEU A 116 28.99 -14.94 9.63
C LEU A 116 29.66 -15.88 8.61
N PRO A 117 30.80 -16.50 8.94
CA PRO A 117 31.44 -17.50 8.07
C PRO A 117 30.92 -18.94 8.30
N PHE A 118 29.79 -19.12 8.99
CA PHE A 118 29.28 -20.43 9.37
C PHE A 118 27.75 -20.44 9.49
N ALA A 119 27.18 -21.66 9.61
CA ALA A 119 25.75 -21.91 9.80
C ALA A 119 24.86 -21.50 8.61
N GLN A 120 23.54 -21.51 8.83
CA GLN A 120 22.50 -21.39 7.80
C GLN A 120 22.53 -20.05 7.06
N GLU A 121 22.98 -18.98 7.72
CA GLU A 121 23.01 -17.62 7.18
C GLU A 121 24.42 -17.19 6.73
N GLN A 122 25.34 -18.12 6.49
CA GLN A 122 26.71 -17.76 6.10
C GLN A 122 26.80 -16.95 4.80
N MET A 123 25.76 -17.01 3.96
CA MET A 123 25.64 -16.23 2.72
C MET A 123 24.89 -14.90 2.89
N HIS A 124 24.33 -14.63 4.07
CA HIS A 124 23.64 -13.37 4.38
C HIS A 124 24.66 -12.27 4.65
N ALA A 125 24.70 -11.25 3.79
CA ALA A 125 25.63 -10.14 3.94
C ALA A 125 25.41 -9.36 5.25
N GLY A 126 26.46 -8.69 5.71
CA GLY A 126 26.40 -7.71 6.78
C GLY A 126 27.11 -6.43 6.38
N LEU A 127 27.15 -5.44 7.27
CA LEU A 127 27.92 -4.22 7.04
C LEU A 127 29.43 -4.51 6.91
N LEU A 128 29.91 -5.57 7.56
CA LEU A 128 31.27 -6.09 7.40
C LEU A 128 31.26 -7.48 6.73
N ARG A 129 32.30 -7.74 5.94
CA ARG A 129 32.60 -9.07 5.40
C ARG A 129 33.16 -10.02 6.48
N PRO A 130 33.23 -11.33 6.22
CA PRO A 130 33.79 -12.30 7.17
C PRO A 130 35.26 -12.06 7.53
N ASP A 131 36.02 -11.27 6.78
CA ASP A 131 37.41 -10.89 7.08
C ASP A 131 37.54 -9.60 7.91
N ARG A 132 36.41 -8.96 8.27
CA ARG A 132 36.29 -7.64 8.96
C ARG A 132 36.48 -6.43 8.05
N SER A 133 36.68 -6.60 6.75
CA SER A 133 36.66 -5.47 5.81
C SER A 133 35.24 -4.90 5.68
N HIS A 134 35.14 -3.60 5.38
CA HIS A 134 33.85 -2.94 5.13
C HIS A 134 33.21 -3.50 3.86
N ALA A 135 31.95 -3.91 3.94
CA ALA A 135 31.11 -4.19 2.79
C ALA A 135 30.45 -2.90 2.28
N GLU A 136 29.75 -3.01 1.16
CA GLU A 136 29.11 -1.91 0.44
C GLU A 136 28.11 -1.17 1.36
N GLY A 137 27.28 -1.91 2.10
CA GLY A 137 26.31 -1.35 3.03
C GLY A 137 26.90 -0.50 4.16
N PHE A 138 28.18 -0.69 4.53
CA PHE A 138 28.81 0.15 5.56
C PHE A 138 28.95 1.60 5.13
N ALA A 139 29.38 1.83 3.89
CA ALA A 139 29.57 3.18 3.37
C ALA A 139 28.23 3.92 3.25
N GLU A 140 27.21 3.21 2.78
CA GLU A 140 25.83 3.69 2.64
C GLU A 140 25.19 4.01 4.00
N ALA A 141 25.25 3.10 4.98
CA ALA A 141 24.75 3.35 6.33
C ALA A 141 25.42 4.56 6.99
N ARG A 142 26.73 4.77 6.77
CA ARG A 142 27.45 5.95 7.25
C ARG A 142 26.98 7.23 6.57
N ALA A 143 26.66 7.18 5.27
CA ALA A 143 26.11 8.32 4.53
C ALA A 143 24.72 8.70 5.06
N VAL A 144 23.84 7.72 5.30
CA VAL A 144 22.54 7.92 5.93
C VAL A 144 22.67 8.56 7.31
N ALA A 145 23.55 8.02 8.18
CA ALA A 145 23.78 8.55 9.51
C ALA A 145 24.29 10.00 9.51
N ALA A 146 25.12 10.38 8.52
CA ALA A 146 25.52 11.77 8.34
C ALA A 146 24.35 12.64 7.88
N LEU A 147 23.59 12.16 6.89
CA LEU A 147 22.47 12.90 6.32
C LEU A 147 21.38 13.23 7.35
N ILE A 148 20.93 12.24 8.13
CA ILE A 148 19.88 12.45 9.15
C ILE A 148 20.34 13.34 10.31
N ARG A 149 21.65 13.50 10.53
CA ARG A 149 22.21 14.42 11.52
C ARG A 149 22.29 15.85 10.98
N ASP A 150 22.65 16.00 9.71
CA ASP A 150 23.04 17.28 9.13
C ASP A 150 21.87 17.98 8.40
N VAL A 151 20.78 17.27 8.08
CA VAL A 151 19.59 17.83 7.43
C VAL A 151 18.41 17.90 8.39
N GLU A 152 17.71 19.03 8.38
CA GLU A 152 16.46 19.20 9.10
C GLU A 152 15.37 18.32 8.47
N TRP A 153 15.01 17.24 9.18
CA TRP A 153 14.04 16.27 8.70
C TRP A 153 12.60 16.78 8.89
N PRO A 154 11.77 16.83 7.82
CA PRO A 154 10.35 17.11 7.95
C PRO A 154 9.65 16.11 8.88
N ALA A 155 8.81 16.60 9.79
CA ALA A 155 8.00 15.74 10.63
C ALA A 155 6.95 14.99 9.79
N THR A 156 6.73 13.71 10.10
CA THR A 156 5.68 12.93 9.44
C THR A 156 4.31 13.52 9.74
N THR A 157 3.49 13.65 8.70
CA THR A 157 2.10 14.11 8.82
C THR A 157 1.13 12.98 8.49
N LYS A 158 -0.13 13.20 8.87
CA LYS A 158 -1.27 12.40 8.40
C LYS A 158 -1.22 12.24 6.87
N GLY A 159 -1.54 11.05 6.39
CA GLY A 159 -1.67 10.74 4.97
C GLY A 159 -2.81 11.53 4.30
N ASP A 160 -2.80 11.49 2.97
CA ASP A 160 -3.84 12.09 2.13
C ASP A 160 -5.14 11.27 2.17
N VAL A 161 -5.00 9.95 2.34
CA VAL A 161 -6.09 8.96 2.30
C VAL A 161 -5.85 7.85 3.32
N ALA A 162 -6.91 7.13 3.68
CA ALA A 162 -6.81 5.96 4.53
C ALA A 162 -7.27 4.68 3.82
N ILE A 163 -6.63 3.54 4.16
CA ILE A 163 -7.09 2.20 3.81
C ILE A 163 -7.43 1.44 5.11
N VAL A 164 -8.61 0.81 5.14
CA VAL A 164 -8.95 -0.13 6.21
C VAL A 164 -8.31 -1.48 5.91
N PHE A 165 -7.37 -1.89 6.76
CA PHE A 165 -6.77 -3.22 6.73
C PHE A 165 -7.27 -4.05 7.90
N ASP A 166 -7.76 -5.24 7.60
CA ASP A 166 -8.35 -6.14 8.59
C ASP A 166 -7.75 -7.53 8.50
N TYR A 167 -7.12 -7.97 9.59
CA TYR A 167 -6.53 -9.30 9.68
C TYR A 167 -7.61 -10.40 9.71
N GLU A 168 -8.79 -10.15 10.30
CA GLU A 168 -9.89 -11.11 10.26
C GLU A 168 -10.39 -11.33 8.83
N SER A 169 -10.43 -10.28 8.02
CA SER A 169 -10.69 -10.38 6.59
C SER A 169 -9.66 -11.19 5.85
N ALA A 170 -8.38 -11.01 6.15
CA ALA A 170 -7.32 -11.84 5.60
C ALA A 170 -7.56 -13.34 5.92
N TRP A 171 -7.93 -13.66 7.16
CA TRP A 171 -8.22 -15.03 7.59
C TRP A 171 -9.45 -15.59 6.89
N ALA A 172 -10.55 -14.84 6.85
CA ALA A 172 -11.79 -15.28 6.23
C ALA A 172 -11.60 -15.56 4.74
N TRP A 173 -10.89 -14.68 4.02
CA TRP A 173 -10.65 -14.85 2.58
C TRP A 173 -9.58 -15.88 2.28
N ASN A 174 -8.69 -16.20 3.22
CA ASN A 174 -7.82 -17.37 3.12
C ASN A 174 -8.57 -18.69 3.37
N ILE A 175 -9.53 -18.71 4.31
CA ILE A 175 -10.39 -19.89 4.57
C ILE A 175 -11.30 -20.17 3.37
N GLN A 176 -11.90 -19.14 2.80
CA GLN A 176 -12.78 -19.25 1.64
C GLN A 176 -12.42 -18.21 0.57
N PRO A 177 -11.37 -18.46 -0.22
CA PRO A 177 -10.99 -17.57 -1.32
C PRO A 177 -12.04 -17.57 -2.42
N GLN A 178 -12.80 -18.67 -2.57
CA GLN A 178 -13.83 -18.92 -3.60
C GLN A 178 -13.31 -18.94 -5.05
N GLY A 179 -12.24 -18.19 -5.36
CA GLY A 179 -11.47 -18.27 -6.58
C GLY A 179 -9.99 -18.48 -6.30
N GLU A 180 -9.30 -19.25 -7.14
CA GLU A 180 -7.88 -19.59 -6.99
C GLU A 180 -6.97 -18.37 -6.85
N THR A 181 -7.34 -17.24 -7.47
CA THR A 181 -6.51 -16.03 -7.54
C THR A 181 -6.99 -14.89 -6.63
N PHE A 182 -8.01 -15.14 -5.79
CA PHE A 182 -8.48 -14.15 -4.83
C PHE A 182 -7.62 -14.17 -3.57
N ASP A 183 -6.93 -13.06 -3.31
CA ASP A 183 -6.10 -12.87 -2.12
C ASP A 183 -6.33 -11.46 -1.54
N TYR A 184 -6.67 -11.39 -0.25
CA TYR A 184 -7.00 -10.12 0.40
C TYR A 184 -5.83 -9.14 0.37
N PHE A 185 -4.62 -9.61 0.70
CA PHE A 185 -3.44 -8.76 0.71
C PHE A 185 -3.18 -8.17 -0.68
N SER A 186 -3.24 -9.00 -1.73
CA SER A 186 -3.08 -8.56 -3.12
C SER A 186 -4.08 -7.47 -3.50
N LEU A 187 -5.35 -7.57 -3.08
CA LEU A 187 -6.37 -6.55 -3.37
C LEU A 187 -6.03 -5.22 -2.68
N VAL A 188 -5.70 -5.26 -1.39
CA VAL A 188 -5.27 -4.07 -0.63
C VAL A 188 -4.00 -3.48 -1.25
N PHE A 189 -3.05 -4.34 -1.63
CA PHE A 189 -1.78 -3.93 -2.19
C PHE A 189 -1.92 -3.28 -3.57
N ASP A 190 -2.77 -3.81 -4.45
CA ASP A 190 -3.09 -3.17 -5.74
C ASP A 190 -3.67 -1.77 -5.55
N ILE A 191 -4.61 -1.61 -4.60
CA ILE A 191 -5.17 -0.30 -4.22
C ILE A 191 -4.08 0.64 -3.70
N TYR A 192 -3.24 0.16 -2.78
CA TYR A 192 -2.13 0.93 -2.22
C TYR A 192 -1.16 1.41 -3.30
N ARG A 193 -0.80 0.54 -4.26
CA ARG A 193 0.04 0.89 -5.42
C ARG A 193 -0.60 1.96 -6.29
N GLY A 194 -1.90 1.83 -6.59
CA GLY A 194 -2.65 2.82 -7.35
C GLY A 194 -2.62 4.21 -6.69
N LEU A 195 -2.85 4.27 -5.38
CA LEU A 195 -2.79 5.54 -4.61
C LEU A 195 -1.37 6.14 -4.61
N ARG A 196 -0.35 5.31 -4.43
CA ARG A 196 1.07 5.73 -4.43
C ARG A 196 1.54 6.23 -5.79
N GLN A 197 1.02 5.67 -6.89
CA GLN A 197 1.25 6.16 -8.25
C GLN A 197 0.59 7.52 -8.52
N LEU A 198 -0.44 7.87 -7.76
CA LEU A 198 -1.05 9.21 -7.74
C LEU A 198 -0.32 10.20 -6.80
N GLY A 199 0.85 9.81 -6.28
CA GLY A 199 1.66 10.64 -5.39
C GLY A 199 1.05 10.84 -4.01
N LEU A 200 0.09 9.98 -3.62
CA LEU A 200 -0.61 10.08 -2.34
C LEU A 200 0.17 9.37 -1.23
N SER A 201 0.11 9.96 -0.04
CA SER A 201 0.54 9.35 1.21
C SER A 201 -0.63 8.60 1.82
N VAL A 202 -0.40 7.38 2.27
CA VAL A 202 -1.46 6.49 2.74
C VAL A 202 -1.27 6.19 4.22
N ASP A 203 -2.35 6.23 4.98
CA ASP A 203 -2.40 5.69 6.33
C ASP A 203 -3.28 4.43 6.37
N PHE A 204 -2.94 3.47 7.24
CA PHE A 204 -3.78 2.33 7.51
C PHE A 204 -4.62 2.54 8.76
N LEU A 205 -5.84 2.01 8.74
CA LEU A 205 -6.74 1.92 9.89
C LEU A 205 -7.15 0.46 10.08
N SER A 206 -7.24 0.00 11.33
CA SER A 206 -8.01 -1.20 11.64
C SER A 206 -9.51 -0.89 11.51
N PRO A 207 -10.40 -1.89 11.44
CA PRO A 207 -11.85 -1.64 11.50
C PRO A 207 -12.25 -0.78 12.70
N SER A 208 -11.72 -1.08 13.89
CA SER A 208 -12.00 -0.31 15.11
C SER A 208 -11.50 1.14 15.05
N MET A 209 -10.33 1.38 14.44
CA MET A 209 -9.85 2.74 14.21
C MET A 209 -10.73 3.49 13.21
N ALA A 210 -11.16 2.83 12.14
CA ALA A 210 -11.98 3.44 11.11
C ALA A 210 -13.34 3.94 11.64
N VAL A 211 -13.95 3.26 12.62
CA VAL A 211 -15.18 3.74 13.30
C VAL A 211 -15.02 5.18 13.84
N SER A 212 -13.83 5.54 14.33
CA SER A 212 -13.60 6.84 14.98
C SER A 212 -12.75 7.83 14.18
N ARG A 213 -12.02 7.35 13.17
CA ARG A 213 -10.99 8.14 12.47
C ARG A 213 -11.15 8.20 10.96
N MET A 214 -12.18 7.57 10.39
CA MET A 214 -12.42 7.65 8.94
C MET A 214 -12.57 9.10 8.47
N ASP A 215 -13.32 9.91 9.22
CA ASP A 215 -13.53 11.34 8.96
C ASP A 215 -12.28 12.22 9.18
N ASP A 216 -11.16 11.66 9.67
CA ASP A 216 -9.87 12.35 9.59
C ASP A 216 -9.43 12.52 8.13
N TYR A 217 -9.98 11.75 7.18
CA TYR A 217 -9.56 11.73 5.79
C TYR A 217 -10.71 12.14 4.86
N ALA A 218 -10.41 12.87 3.79
CA ALA A 218 -11.41 13.19 2.77
C ALA A 218 -11.87 11.94 1.98
N MET A 219 -11.01 10.91 1.92
CA MET A 219 -11.31 9.63 1.29
C MET A 219 -10.76 8.45 2.10
N CYS A 220 -11.58 7.41 2.27
CA CYS A 220 -11.21 6.15 2.91
C CYS A 220 -11.60 4.96 2.02
N LEU A 221 -10.74 3.96 1.95
CA LEU A 221 -10.98 2.74 1.17
C LEU A 221 -11.16 1.56 2.13
N VAL A 222 -12.18 0.76 1.87
CA VAL A 222 -12.51 -0.47 2.61
C VAL A 222 -12.47 -1.62 1.60
N PRO A 223 -11.29 -2.19 1.31
CA PRO A 223 -11.11 -3.05 0.13
C PRO A 223 -11.95 -4.32 0.08
N GLY A 224 -12.31 -4.88 1.23
CA GLY A 224 -13.02 -6.15 1.29
C GLY A 224 -13.15 -6.65 2.71
N THR A 225 -13.69 -5.84 3.63
CA THR A 225 -13.83 -6.29 5.02
C THR A 225 -14.80 -7.47 5.13
N PHE A 226 -14.51 -8.44 5.99
CA PHE A 226 -15.27 -9.68 6.14
C PHE A 226 -16.69 -9.42 6.64
N THR A 227 -16.78 -8.62 7.70
CA THR A 227 -18.03 -8.20 8.32
C THR A 227 -18.15 -6.68 8.35
N CYS A 228 -19.34 -6.21 8.69
CA CYS A 228 -19.59 -4.83 9.10
C CYS A 228 -20.50 -4.91 10.33
N ASP A 229 -19.96 -4.53 11.48
CA ASP A 229 -20.73 -4.47 12.71
C ASP A 229 -21.56 -3.19 12.78
N GLU A 230 -22.39 -3.06 13.82
CA GLU A 230 -23.26 -1.91 14.00
C GLU A 230 -22.46 -0.61 14.16
N ALA A 231 -21.30 -0.66 14.81
CA ALA A 231 -20.45 0.52 15.02
C ALA A 231 -19.90 1.05 13.68
N MET A 232 -19.38 0.16 12.83
CA MET A 232 -18.92 0.50 11.49
C MET A 232 -20.07 0.96 10.61
N ALA A 233 -21.22 0.28 10.63
CA ALA A 233 -22.39 0.68 9.85
C ALA A 233 -22.88 2.09 10.22
N ASN A 234 -22.88 2.43 11.51
CA ASN A 234 -23.22 3.76 11.98
C ASN A 234 -22.19 4.80 11.54
N ALA A 235 -20.89 4.50 11.65
CA ALA A 235 -19.83 5.39 11.17
C ALA A 235 -19.97 5.67 9.66
N LEU A 236 -20.22 4.63 8.85
CA LEU A 236 -20.47 4.75 7.41
C LEU A 236 -21.74 5.56 7.10
N ALA A 237 -22.77 5.49 7.95
CA ALA A 237 -24.01 6.23 7.75
C ALA A 237 -23.86 7.74 8.01
N THR A 238 -22.94 8.14 8.87
CA THR A 238 -22.73 9.55 9.26
C THR A 238 -21.46 10.17 8.72
N THR A 239 -20.63 9.41 8.01
CA THR A 239 -19.33 9.88 7.50
C THR A 239 -19.48 11.06 6.55
N SER A 240 -18.53 11.98 6.67
CA SER A 240 -18.28 13.07 5.73
C SER A 240 -17.25 12.70 4.67
N SER A 241 -16.47 11.64 4.87
CA SER A 241 -15.51 11.12 3.90
C SER A 241 -16.19 10.48 2.70
N ARG A 242 -15.54 10.52 1.52
CA ARG A 242 -15.86 9.59 0.44
C ARG A 242 -15.34 8.20 0.81
N VAL A 243 -16.20 7.18 0.82
CA VAL A 243 -15.80 5.82 1.15
C VAL A 243 -15.94 4.91 -0.07
N ILE A 244 -14.87 4.18 -0.41
CA ILE A 244 -14.90 3.17 -1.47
C ILE A 244 -14.89 1.78 -0.83
N LEU A 245 -16.03 1.10 -0.89
CA LEU A 245 -16.18 -0.29 -0.49
C LEU A 245 -15.76 -1.18 -1.67
N GLY A 246 -14.77 -2.04 -1.46
CA GLY A 246 -14.31 -2.99 -2.47
C GLY A 246 -15.16 -4.27 -2.50
N PRO A 247 -14.86 -5.19 -3.43
CA PRO A 247 -15.60 -6.44 -3.56
C PRO A 247 -15.53 -7.26 -2.26
N ARG A 248 -16.59 -8.05 -2.01
CA ARG A 248 -16.79 -8.88 -0.81
C ARG A 248 -16.92 -8.13 0.53
N THR A 249 -16.86 -6.80 0.52
CA THR A 249 -17.06 -5.99 1.73
C THR A 249 -18.37 -6.33 2.41
N ALA A 250 -18.30 -6.64 3.70
CA ALA A 250 -19.42 -7.04 4.54
C ALA A 250 -20.23 -8.22 3.95
N SER A 251 -19.61 -9.12 3.20
CA SER A 251 -20.34 -10.21 2.53
C SER A 251 -20.69 -11.38 3.45
N LYS A 252 -20.31 -11.31 4.72
CA LYS A 252 -20.52 -12.35 5.72
C LYS A 252 -20.96 -11.74 7.07
N THR A 253 -21.61 -12.57 7.88
CA THR A 253 -21.87 -12.30 9.31
C THR A 253 -20.66 -12.68 10.16
N GLY A 254 -20.67 -12.34 11.45
CA GLY A 254 -19.64 -12.76 12.41
C GLY A 254 -19.43 -14.28 12.51
N ASP A 255 -20.48 -15.06 12.21
CA ASP A 255 -20.43 -16.53 12.22
C ASP A 255 -20.08 -17.13 10.84
N PHE A 256 -19.50 -16.33 9.93
CA PHE A 256 -19.16 -16.76 8.57
C PHE A 256 -20.38 -17.28 7.76
N ALA A 257 -21.57 -16.71 8.01
CA ALA A 257 -22.76 -17.00 7.22
C ALA A 257 -23.00 -15.92 6.16
N ILE A 258 -23.75 -16.24 5.10
CA ILE A 258 -24.27 -15.22 4.18
C ILE A 258 -25.39 -14.46 4.92
N PRO A 259 -25.41 -13.12 4.94
CA PRO A 259 -26.53 -12.36 5.50
C PRO A 259 -27.86 -12.73 4.86
N ASP A 260 -28.94 -12.80 5.65
CA ASP A 260 -30.31 -13.02 5.12
C ASP A 260 -30.75 -11.91 4.15
N THR A 261 -30.14 -10.72 4.27
CA THR A 261 -30.32 -9.58 3.36
C THR A 261 -29.45 -9.65 2.11
N LEU A 262 -28.62 -10.69 1.94
CA LEU A 262 -27.49 -10.72 1.01
C LEU A 262 -26.43 -9.66 1.32
N ALA A 263 -25.29 -9.75 0.63
CA ALA A 263 -24.19 -8.81 0.76
C ALA A 263 -24.48 -7.47 0.05
N PRO A 264 -23.85 -6.37 0.47
CA PRO A 264 -23.14 -6.21 1.74
C PRO A 264 -24.09 -6.18 2.94
N LEU A 265 -23.63 -6.63 4.11
CA LEU A 265 -24.32 -6.50 5.39
C LEU A 265 -24.30 -5.03 5.84
N LEU A 266 -25.13 -4.22 5.19
CA LEU A 266 -25.32 -2.81 5.47
C LEU A 266 -26.82 -2.50 5.50
N PRO A 267 -27.26 -1.50 6.29
CA PRO A 267 -28.63 -1.04 6.24
C PRO A 267 -29.02 -0.57 4.82
N ASP A 268 -30.22 -0.93 4.38
CA ASP A 268 -30.78 -0.52 3.09
C ASP A 268 -30.89 1.00 2.94
N ALA A 269 -30.82 1.78 4.03
CA ALA A 269 -30.78 3.24 3.97
C ALA A 269 -29.48 3.78 3.37
N ILE A 270 -28.36 3.05 3.51
CA ILE A 270 -27.03 3.51 3.11
C ILE A 270 -26.38 2.62 2.04
N SER A 271 -26.81 1.37 1.90
CA SER A 271 -26.18 0.44 0.96
C SER A 271 -26.31 0.92 -0.50
N PRO A 272 -25.21 1.01 -1.28
CA PRO A 272 -25.26 1.28 -2.71
C PRO A 272 -25.70 0.06 -3.55
N ALA A 273 -25.48 -1.15 -3.03
CA ALA A 273 -25.55 -2.38 -3.81
C ALA A 273 -26.27 -3.50 -3.05
N ARG A 274 -26.82 -4.45 -3.80
CA ARG A 274 -27.20 -5.78 -3.29
C ARG A 274 -26.64 -6.84 -4.23
N ILE A 275 -25.86 -7.77 -3.68
CA ILE A 275 -25.12 -8.77 -4.46
C ILE A 275 -25.91 -10.07 -4.50
N SER A 276 -26.37 -10.44 -5.70
CA SER A 276 -27.18 -11.65 -5.90
C SER A 276 -26.34 -12.94 -5.99
N HIS A 277 -25.20 -12.85 -6.67
CA HIS A 277 -24.24 -13.93 -6.86
C HIS A 277 -22.90 -13.35 -7.32
N VAL A 278 -21.88 -14.20 -7.42
CA VAL A 278 -20.49 -13.81 -7.73
C VAL A 278 -19.87 -14.77 -8.74
N GLU A 279 -18.84 -14.29 -9.42
CA GLU A 279 -17.96 -15.07 -10.29
C GLU A 279 -16.52 -14.95 -9.81
N SER A 280 -15.85 -16.10 -9.64
CA SER A 280 -14.40 -16.18 -9.60
C SER A 280 -13.87 -16.40 -11.02
N LEU A 281 -13.07 -15.47 -11.53
CA LEU A 281 -12.60 -15.49 -12.90
C LEU A 281 -11.27 -16.24 -12.99
N ALA A 282 -11.19 -17.23 -13.89
CA ALA A 282 -9.95 -17.95 -14.16
C ALA A 282 -8.86 -17.00 -14.67
N ALA A 283 -7.58 -17.35 -14.45
CA ALA A 283 -6.47 -16.56 -14.93
C ALA A 283 -6.56 -16.30 -16.45
N GLY A 284 -6.47 -15.03 -16.84
CA GLY A 284 -6.61 -14.59 -18.23
C GLY A 284 -8.03 -14.26 -18.67
N LEU A 285 -9.07 -14.69 -17.95
CA LEU A 285 -10.45 -14.25 -18.19
C LEU A 285 -10.66 -12.83 -17.65
N ARG A 286 -11.21 -11.96 -18.50
CA ARG A 286 -11.42 -10.54 -18.24
C ARG A 286 -12.84 -10.16 -18.58
N VAL A 287 -13.39 -9.22 -17.82
CA VAL A 287 -14.68 -8.60 -18.12
C VAL A 287 -14.44 -7.13 -18.40
N GLU A 288 -14.41 -6.79 -19.69
CA GLU A 288 -14.09 -5.44 -20.15
C GLU A 288 -15.09 -4.39 -19.63
N MET A 289 -14.58 -3.20 -19.37
CA MET A 289 -15.40 -2.05 -19.03
C MET A 289 -16.08 -1.50 -20.29
N ARG A 290 -17.30 -0.96 -20.15
CA ARG A 290 -18.09 -0.47 -21.30
C ARG A 290 -17.60 0.89 -21.82
N ASP A 291 -17.56 1.88 -20.92
CA ASP A 291 -17.29 3.29 -21.25
C ASP A 291 -16.03 3.81 -20.53
N ARG A 292 -15.18 2.89 -20.06
CA ARG A 292 -13.92 3.16 -19.38
C ARG A 292 -12.86 2.24 -19.97
N GLN A 293 -11.58 2.60 -19.83
CA GLN A 293 -10.50 1.69 -20.20
C GLN A 293 -10.25 0.68 -19.06
N GLY A 294 -9.74 -0.50 -19.40
CA GLY A 294 -9.47 -1.57 -18.44
C GLY A 294 -10.62 -2.57 -18.30
N TYR A 295 -10.52 -3.44 -17.30
CA TYR A 295 -11.41 -4.58 -17.10
C TYR A 295 -11.47 -5.00 -15.63
N LEU A 296 -12.47 -5.83 -15.30
CA LEU A 296 -12.47 -6.62 -14.08
C LEU A 296 -11.79 -7.98 -14.34
N HIS A 297 -10.96 -8.43 -13.40
CA HIS A 297 -10.32 -9.76 -13.41
C HIS A 297 -10.43 -10.41 -12.03
N ARG A 298 -10.07 -11.70 -11.87
CA ARG A 298 -10.09 -12.46 -10.59
C ARG A 298 -11.47 -12.62 -9.91
N TRP A 299 -12.23 -11.54 -9.74
CA TRP A 299 -13.50 -11.47 -9.02
C TRP A 299 -14.49 -10.52 -9.70
N ARG A 300 -15.76 -10.91 -9.68
CA ARG A 300 -16.88 -10.10 -10.15
C ARG A 300 -18.14 -10.39 -9.34
N GLU A 301 -18.94 -9.36 -9.10
CA GLU A 301 -20.18 -9.41 -8.33
C GLU A 301 -21.37 -8.93 -9.16
N PHE A 302 -22.48 -9.67 -9.09
CA PHE A 302 -23.72 -9.31 -9.78
C PHE A 302 -24.59 -8.46 -8.87
N ALA A 303 -24.30 -7.16 -8.90
CA ALA A 303 -24.96 -6.15 -8.10
C ALA A 303 -26.25 -5.63 -8.75
N THR A 304 -27.27 -5.41 -7.93
CA THR A 304 -28.40 -4.52 -8.25
C THR A 304 -28.29 -3.24 -7.41
N PRO A 305 -28.52 -2.05 -7.99
CA PRO A 305 -28.59 -0.81 -7.21
C PRO A 305 -29.68 -0.86 -6.15
N VAL A 306 -29.43 -0.31 -4.96
CA VAL A 306 -30.42 -0.21 -3.87
C VAL A 306 -30.89 1.24 -3.74
N GLY A 307 -32.21 1.45 -3.69
CA GLY A 307 -32.81 2.77 -3.55
C GLY A 307 -32.46 3.68 -4.73
N ASP A 308 -31.87 4.84 -4.43
CA ASP A 308 -31.45 5.87 -5.39
C ASP A 308 -29.97 5.74 -5.81
N ALA A 309 -29.34 4.59 -5.58
CA ALA A 309 -27.95 4.37 -5.96
C ALA A 309 -27.73 4.54 -7.47
N ALA A 310 -26.73 5.35 -7.82
CA ALA A 310 -26.33 5.62 -9.20
C ALA A 310 -25.29 4.60 -9.69
N VAL A 311 -25.39 4.20 -10.96
CA VAL A 311 -24.36 3.41 -11.65
C VAL A 311 -23.33 4.36 -12.25
N LEU A 312 -22.10 4.34 -11.73
CA LEU A 312 -21.01 5.22 -12.19
C LEU A 312 -20.16 4.59 -13.30
N ALA A 313 -20.10 3.26 -13.33
CA ALA A 313 -19.41 2.49 -14.36
C ALA A 313 -20.09 1.13 -14.54
N SER A 314 -20.00 0.60 -15.76
CA SER A 314 -20.59 -0.67 -16.14
C SER A 314 -19.62 -1.51 -16.97
N THR A 315 -19.78 -2.83 -16.93
CA THR A 315 -19.10 -3.78 -17.82
C THR A 315 -19.79 -3.84 -19.19
N ILE A 316 -19.11 -4.42 -20.18
CA ILE A 316 -19.62 -4.53 -21.57
C ILE A 316 -20.99 -5.21 -21.67
N ASP A 317 -21.28 -6.18 -20.82
CA ASP A 317 -22.58 -6.88 -20.75
C ASP A 317 -23.66 -6.10 -19.96
N GLY A 318 -23.35 -4.88 -19.53
CA GLY A 318 -24.31 -3.94 -18.93
C GLY A 318 -24.53 -4.10 -17.44
N ARG A 319 -23.71 -4.89 -16.74
CA ARG A 319 -23.77 -4.99 -15.27
C ARG A 319 -23.01 -3.84 -14.60
N PRO A 320 -23.44 -3.38 -13.41
CA PRO A 320 -22.69 -2.38 -12.66
C PRO A 320 -21.28 -2.87 -12.29
N ALA A 321 -20.30 -2.01 -12.48
CA ALA A 321 -18.93 -2.19 -12.00
C ALA A 321 -18.61 -1.27 -10.81
N LEU A 322 -19.24 -0.09 -10.75
CA LEU A 322 -19.14 0.84 -9.62
C LEU A 322 -20.51 1.49 -9.38
N LEU A 323 -20.99 1.39 -8.15
CA LEU A 323 -22.24 2.00 -7.68
C LEU A 323 -21.93 3.09 -6.67
N ARG A 324 -22.79 4.11 -6.56
CA ARG A 324 -22.67 5.18 -5.56
C ARG A 324 -24.01 5.50 -4.92
N ARG A 325 -24.01 5.66 -3.60
CA ARG A 325 -25.12 6.20 -2.84
C ARG A 325 -24.61 7.09 -1.70
N GLY A 326 -24.98 8.36 -1.74
CA GLY A 326 -24.43 9.36 -0.83
C GLY A 326 -22.90 9.39 -0.86
N GLN A 327 -22.28 9.12 0.28
CA GLN A 327 -20.83 9.08 0.46
C GLN A 327 -20.19 7.72 0.17
N LEU A 328 -21.00 6.68 -0.04
CA LEU A 328 -20.51 5.31 -0.22
C LEU A 328 -20.48 4.94 -1.71
N ASP A 329 -19.34 4.47 -2.15
CA ASP A 329 -19.15 3.81 -3.44
C ASP A 329 -18.97 2.31 -3.20
N TYR A 330 -19.48 1.47 -4.11
CA TYR A 330 -19.31 0.02 -4.05
C TYR A 330 -18.76 -0.51 -5.37
N LEU A 331 -17.57 -1.10 -5.32
CA LEU A 331 -16.86 -1.67 -6.46
C LEU A 331 -17.21 -3.16 -6.62
N CYS A 332 -17.85 -3.50 -7.73
CA CYS A 332 -18.47 -4.81 -7.97
C CYS A 332 -17.50 -5.87 -8.54
N GLY A 333 -16.19 -5.75 -8.31
CA GLY A 333 -15.20 -6.68 -8.83
C GLY A 333 -13.78 -6.18 -8.61
N TRP A 334 -12.79 -6.96 -9.00
CA TRP A 334 -11.39 -6.55 -8.86
C TRP A 334 -10.93 -5.81 -10.12
N PRO A 335 -10.58 -4.52 -10.01
CA PRO A 335 -10.20 -3.70 -11.16
C PRO A 335 -8.76 -4.02 -11.58
N ASP A 336 -8.51 -4.07 -12.89
CA ASP A 336 -7.14 -4.03 -13.39
C ASP A 336 -6.50 -2.66 -13.09
N PRO A 337 -5.16 -2.52 -13.19
CA PRO A 337 -4.48 -1.26 -12.90
C PRO A 337 -4.99 -0.07 -13.69
N GLN A 338 -5.43 -0.26 -14.94
CA GLN A 338 -5.91 0.84 -15.78
C GLN A 338 -7.28 1.36 -15.32
N TYR A 339 -8.21 0.47 -14.97
CA TYR A 339 -9.51 0.90 -14.43
C TYR A 339 -9.36 1.45 -13.01
N LEU A 340 -8.50 0.84 -12.18
CA LEU A 340 -8.20 1.31 -10.83
C LEU A 340 -7.67 2.75 -10.82
N ASP A 341 -6.71 3.08 -11.70
CA ASP A 341 -6.17 4.44 -11.83
C ASP A 341 -7.27 5.48 -12.15
N GLN A 342 -8.11 5.20 -13.16
CA GLN A 342 -9.23 6.07 -13.53
C GLN A 342 -10.20 6.26 -12.36
N MET A 343 -10.58 5.18 -11.67
CA MET A 343 -11.49 5.23 -10.53
C MET A 343 -10.91 6.07 -9.39
N LEU A 344 -9.64 5.86 -9.03
CA LEU A 344 -8.99 6.59 -7.95
C LEU A 344 -8.82 8.08 -8.28
N ARG A 345 -8.51 8.44 -9.53
CA ARG A 345 -8.45 9.84 -9.98
C ARG A 345 -9.80 10.53 -9.87
N ASP A 346 -10.87 9.88 -10.34
CA ASP A 346 -12.23 10.42 -10.24
C ASP A 346 -12.63 10.64 -8.77
N ALA A 347 -12.31 9.68 -7.91
CA ALA A 347 -12.60 9.76 -6.48
C ALA A 347 -11.78 10.86 -5.79
N CYS A 348 -10.49 10.98 -6.09
CA CYS A 348 -9.63 12.05 -5.58
C CYS A 348 -10.14 13.42 -6.03
N HIS A 349 -10.49 13.59 -7.30
CA HIS A 349 -11.05 14.83 -7.83
C HIS A 349 -12.36 15.19 -7.11
N ALA A 350 -13.27 14.22 -6.93
CA ALA A 350 -14.53 14.44 -6.21
C ALA A 350 -14.32 14.80 -4.73
N ALA A 351 -13.26 14.28 -4.10
CA ALA A 351 -12.89 14.56 -2.71
C ALA A 351 -11.98 15.79 -2.55
N GLY A 352 -11.60 16.48 -3.64
CA GLY A 352 -10.69 17.63 -3.60
C GLY A 352 -9.24 17.28 -3.24
N ILE A 353 -8.81 16.03 -3.47
CA ILE A 353 -7.47 15.54 -3.17
C ILE A 353 -6.55 15.76 -4.39
N ALA A 354 -5.45 16.48 -4.20
CA ALA A 354 -4.48 16.75 -5.25
C ALA A 354 -3.60 15.52 -5.56
N THR A 355 -3.62 15.08 -6.81
CA THR A 355 -2.81 13.96 -7.31
C THR A 355 -1.62 14.44 -8.15
N ILE A 356 -0.52 13.69 -8.10
CA ILE A 356 0.64 13.84 -8.99
C ILE A 356 0.83 12.53 -9.74
N ASN A 357 0.93 12.57 -11.06
CA ASN A 357 1.18 11.36 -11.84
C ASN A 357 2.65 10.96 -11.70
N MET A 358 2.94 10.00 -10.83
CA MET A 358 4.31 9.59 -10.54
C MET A 358 4.90 8.78 -11.70
N PRO A 359 6.13 9.09 -12.15
CA PRO A 359 6.84 8.23 -13.08
C PRO A 359 7.04 6.81 -12.51
N ASP A 360 7.20 5.84 -13.40
CA ASP A 360 7.44 4.46 -12.99
C ASP A 360 8.68 4.33 -12.10
N GLY A 361 8.56 3.54 -11.03
CA GLY A 361 9.60 3.41 -9.99
C GLY A 361 9.83 4.66 -9.12
N VAL A 362 9.11 5.77 -9.31
CA VAL A 362 9.27 6.98 -8.48
C VAL A 362 8.12 7.09 -7.50
N ARG A 363 8.39 7.39 -6.23
CA ARG A 363 7.35 7.56 -5.21
C ARG A 363 7.55 8.82 -4.38
N LEU A 364 6.44 9.36 -3.91
CA LEU A 364 6.35 10.54 -3.07
C LEU A 364 5.73 10.16 -1.73
N ARG A 365 6.33 10.63 -0.64
CA ARG A 365 5.71 10.66 0.69
C ARG A 365 5.65 12.10 1.19
N ARG A 366 4.44 12.61 1.45
CA ARG A 366 4.21 13.97 1.95
C ARG A 366 4.49 14.07 3.45
N ALA A 367 4.94 15.26 3.84
CA ALA A 367 5.24 15.67 5.21
C ALA A 367 4.91 17.17 5.34
N GLY A 368 3.63 17.48 5.48
CA GLY A 368 3.12 18.85 5.48
C GLY A 368 3.31 19.55 4.13
N ASN A 369 3.96 20.72 4.15
CA ASN A 369 4.33 21.44 2.93
C ASN A 369 5.63 20.93 2.27
N LYS A 370 6.23 19.87 2.82
CA LYS A 370 7.39 19.19 2.24
C LYS A 370 7.01 17.78 1.81
N GLY A 371 7.90 17.13 1.06
CA GLY A 371 7.74 15.74 0.67
C GLY A 371 9.08 15.08 0.41
N PHE A 372 9.09 13.76 0.45
CA PHE A 372 10.23 12.92 0.18
C PHE A 372 10.01 12.20 -1.14
N VAL A 373 10.94 12.32 -2.07
CA VAL A 373 10.89 11.63 -3.36
C VAL A 373 12.00 10.58 -3.43
N VAL A 374 11.63 9.36 -3.79
CA VAL A 374 12.55 8.22 -3.96
C VAL A 374 12.47 7.69 -5.38
N ASN A 375 13.61 7.28 -5.94
CA ASN A 375 13.71 6.75 -7.30
C ASN A 375 14.24 5.30 -7.33
N TYR A 376 13.32 4.35 -7.42
CA TYR A 376 13.60 2.93 -7.60
C TYR A 376 13.92 2.56 -9.06
N SER A 377 13.55 3.41 -10.03
CA SER A 377 13.77 3.16 -11.45
C SER A 377 15.26 3.12 -11.83
N ASP A 378 15.55 2.74 -13.06
CA ASP A 378 16.87 2.76 -13.67
C ASP A 378 17.15 4.05 -14.47
N LYS A 379 16.26 5.04 -14.39
CA LYS A 379 16.34 6.30 -15.15
C LYS A 379 16.57 7.49 -14.23
N ILE A 380 17.19 8.53 -14.79
CA ILE A 380 17.23 9.85 -14.17
C ILE A 380 15.85 10.49 -14.32
N VAL A 381 15.34 11.05 -13.23
CA VAL A 381 14.01 11.68 -13.17
C VAL A 381 14.18 13.17 -12.94
N ASP A 382 13.43 13.98 -13.68
CA ASP A 382 13.35 15.42 -13.47
C ASP A 382 12.25 15.76 -12.46
N LEU A 383 12.62 16.18 -11.26
CA LEU A 383 11.68 16.53 -10.20
C LEU A 383 10.82 17.73 -10.56
N MET A 384 11.34 18.66 -11.37
CA MET A 384 10.59 19.85 -11.82
C MET A 384 9.47 19.49 -12.79
N ALA A 385 9.50 18.28 -13.38
CA ALA A 385 8.43 17.77 -14.23
C ALA A 385 7.31 17.05 -13.44
N LEU A 386 7.48 16.83 -12.13
CA LEU A 386 6.47 16.16 -11.30
C LEU A 386 5.26 17.07 -11.03
N ALA A 387 5.50 18.32 -10.64
CA ALA A 387 4.47 19.34 -10.50
C ALA A 387 5.08 20.75 -10.64
N GLY A 388 4.28 21.72 -11.10
CA GLY A 388 4.77 23.06 -11.45
C GLY A 388 5.20 23.95 -10.28
N ASN A 389 4.91 23.56 -9.03
CA ASN A 389 5.14 24.35 -7.82
C ASN A 389 5.97 23.56 -6.81
N ILE A 390 7.13 23.05 -7.24
CA ILE A 390 8.04 22.27 -6.40
C ILE A 390 9.42 22.93 -6.39
N SER A 391 10.02 23.03 -5.21
CA SER A 391 11.44 23.37 -5.03
C SER A 391 12.19 22.24 -4.31
N VAL A 392 13.48 22.07 -4.60
CA VAL A 392 14.32 21.04 -3.96
C VAL A 392 14.97 21.60 -2.71
N PHE A 393 14.57 21.07 -1.55
CA PHE A 393 15.15 21.41 -0.25
C PHE A 393 16.44 20.63 0.03
N HIS A 394 16.48 19.35 -0.36
CA HIS A 394 17.66 18.51 -0.29
C HIS A 394 17.71 17.54 -1.48
N GLY A 395 18.91 17.27 -2.00
CA GLY A 395 19.11 16.42 -3.17
C GLY A 395 19.34 17.23 -4.44
N SER A 396 18.93 16.69 -5.58
CA SER A 396 19.11 17.28 -6.91
C SER A 396 17.80 17.27 -7.69
N GLU A 397 17.56 18.28 -8.52
CA GLU A 397 16.43 18.32 -9.46
C GLU A 397 16.43 17.13 -10.42
N LYS A 398 17.62 16.68 -10.81
CA LYS A 398 17.82 15.45 -11.57
C LYS A 398 18.09 14.31 -10.59
N LEU A 399 17.02 13.62 -10.21
CA LEU A 399 17.07 12.51 -9.27
C LEU A 399 17.59 11.26 -9.98
N LEU A 400 18.81 10.84 -9.62
CA LEU A 400 19.45 9.65 -10.18
C LEU A 400 18.72 8.35 -9.75
N PRO A 401 18.97 7.22 -10.42
CA PRO A 401 18.61 5.89 -9.91
C PRO A 401 19.14 5.70 -8.48
N SER A 402 18.36 5.06 -7.61
CA SER A 402 18.64 4.97 -6.16
C SER A 402 18.67 6.34 -5.44
N GLY A 403 18.16 7.39 -6.07
CA GLY A 403 18.19 8.74 -5.54
C GLY A 403 17.07 9.03 -4.53
N PHE A 404 17.38 9.92 -3.59
CA PHE A 404 16.45 10.48 -2.61
C PHE A 404 16.52 12.01 -2.65
N ALA A 405 15.36 12.68 -2.52
CA ALA A 405 15.27 14.13 -2.41
C ALA A 405 14.19 14.53 -1.40
N ILE A 406 14.42 15.67 -0.74
CA ILE A 406 13.38 16.38 0.00
C ILE A 406 12.96 17.57 -0.85
N ILE A 407 11.67 17.65 -1.13
CA ILE A 407 11.06 18.74 -1.89
C ILE A 407 10.16 19.58 -0.98
N ALA A 408 9.91 20.81 -1.37
CA ALA A 408 8.87 21.66 -0.81
C ALA A 408 7.82 21.95 -1.88
N PHE A 409 6.56 21.95 -1.48
CA PHE A 409 5.45 22.41 -2.30
C PHE A 409 5.28 23.91 -2.08
N ASP A 410 5.47 24.70 -3.13
CA ASP A 410 5.29 26.14 -3.04
C ASP A 410 3.79 26.45 -2.85
N ALA A 411 3.49 27.45 -2.03
CA ALA A 411 2.11 27.90 -1.85
C ALA A 411 1.52 28.27 -3.23
N PRO A 412 0.25 27.93 -3.52
CA PRO A 412 -0.38 28.41 -4.74
C PRO A 412 -0.32 29.94 -4.75
N ALA A 413 0.18 30.49 -5.86
CA ALA A 413 0.38 31.93 -6.08
C ALA A 413 -0.94 32.71 -6.05
#